data_AF-A0A0J6ZJJ2-F1
#
_entry.id   AF-A0A0J6ZJJ2-F1
#
_cell.length_a   1.000
_cell.length_b   1.000
_cell.length_c   1.000
_cell.angle_alpha   90.00
_cell.angle_beta   90.00
_cell.angle_gamma   90.00
#
_symmetry.space_group_name_H-M   'P 1'
#
loop_
_entity.id
_entity.type
_entity.pdbx_description
1 polymer ?
#
loop_
_entity_poly.entity_id
_entity_poly.type
_entity_poly.pdbx_seq_one_letter_code
_entity_poly.pdbx_strand_id
1 'polypeptide(L)'
;MTEQVTTSEAVVNRSAVTAVFLMVLGLTYSDDVVEFVSVLTGHGPGFHHGIVFLVDCLLVLAAAVLKWRIMRRVDPASALGPREFLPVLLRSWWAAGAALLVAVHVVTAVLGLSLGVKLVGSAFFAVAMGLVLVGALDTTSTRAGAAANGWIVPLVTGTLVVQTATALWFDVISIAGDCADEIATDFFAQMVQVIPLLLITLGLEMNVLRRNRALHTPGQYAAPVLTVLMLCLAELLAFSMLVAANRIGCGVAAVWHEYVAFAVCVQATSIALATVVWLLLVPPPSSADHP
;
A
#
# COMPACT_ATOMS: atom_id res chain seq x y z
N MET A 1 -7.84 -33.74 -11.22
CA MET A 1 -7.91 -33.18 -9.85
C MET A 1 -6.80 -32.16 -9.61
N THR A 2 -5.55 -32.42 -10.02
CA THR A 2 -4.41 -31.47 -9.96
C THR A 2 -4.61 -30.17 -10.75
N GLU A 3 -5.25 -30.21 -11.91
CA GLU A 3 -5.49 -29.05 -12.77
C GLU A 3 -6.59 -28.08 -12.25
N GLN A 4 -7.56 -28.59 -11.49
CA GLN A 4 -8.59 -27.75 -10.83
C GLN A 4 -8.06 -27.06 -9.57
N VAL A 5 -7.10 -27.68 -8.87
CA VAL A 5 -6.47 -27.10 -7.68
C VAL A 5 -5.58 -25.92 -8.06
N THR A 6 -4.78 -26.06 -9.13
CA THR A 6 -3.86 -24.99 -9.60
C THR A 6 -4.59 -23.76 -10.13
N THR A 7 -5.75 -23.95 -10.78
CA THR A 7 -6.56 -22.84 -11.30
C THR A 7 -7.26 -22.06 -10.19
N SER A 8 -7.77 -22.74 -9.15
CA SER A 8 -8.39 -22.07 -7.99
C SER A 8 -7.38 -21.20 -7.22
N GLU A 9 -6.20 -21.77 -6.94
CA GLU A 9 -5.12 -21.07 -6.22
C GLU A 9 -4.63 -19.83 -6.97
N ALA A 10 -4.44 -19.94 -8.29
CA ALA A 10 -4.03 -18.81 -9.12
C ALA A 10 -5.04 -17.64 -9.08
N VAL A 11 -6.33 -17.93 -9.04
CA VAL A 11 -7.37 -16.89 -9.02
C VAL A 11 -7.48 -16.25 -7.62
N VAL A 12 -7.31 -17.03 -6.55
CA VAL A 12 -7.22 -16.50 -5.17
C VAL A 12 -6.01 -15.57 -5.04
N ASN A 13 -4.85 -15.99 -5.53
CA ASN A 13 -3.63 -15.18 -5.50
C ASN A 13 -3.78 -13.87 -6.29
N ARG A 14 -4.40 -13.90 -7.47
CA ARG A 14 -4.73 -12.67 -8.22
C ARG A 14 -5.65 -11.74 -7.42
N SER A 15 -6.67 -12.30 -6.77
CA SER A 15 -7.60 -11.52 -5.95
C SER A 15 -6.89 -10.88 -4.77
N ALA A 16 -5.96 -11.59 -4.12
CA ALA A 16 -5.15 -11.06 -3.03
C ALA A 16 -4.22 -9.94 -3.49
N VAL A 17 -3.53 -10.11 -4.64
CA VAL A 17 -2.70 -9.05 -5.25
C VAL A 17 -3.55 -7.81 -5.54
N THR A 18 -4.74 -7.97 -6.12
CA THR A 18 -5.65 -6.85 -6.35
C THR A 18 -6.05 -6.16 -5.04
N ALA A 19 -6.26 -6.91 -3.96
CA ALA A 19 -6.62 -6.34 -2.66
C ALA A 19 -5.48 -5.49 -2.10
N VAL A 20 -4.26 -6.04 -2.09
CA VAL A 20 -3.05 -5.34 -1.65
C VAL A 20 -2.83 -4.08 -2.49
N PHE A 21 -2.92 -4.17 -3.81
CA PHE A 21 -2.75 -3.02 -4.70
C PHE A 21 -3.78 -1.92 -4.45
N LEU A 22 -5.06 -2.29 -4.40
CA LEU A 22 -6.16 -1.34 -4.20
C LEU A 22 -6.12 -0.69 -2.82
N MET A 23 -5.68 -1.41 -1.79
CA MET A 23 -5.55 -0.85 -0.44
C MET A 23 -4.29 -0.02 -0.27
N VAL A 24 -3.12 -0.53 -0.68
CA VAL A 24 -1.83 0.15 -0.44
C VAL A 24 -1.64 1.33 -1.38
N LEU A 25 -2.13 1.28 -2.61
CA LEU A 25 -2.00 2.41 -3.55
C LEU A 25 -3.28 3.23 -3.61
N GLY A 26 -4.43 2.56 -3.69
CA GLY A 26 -5.71 3.26 -3.80
C GLY A 26 -6.00 4.13 -2.59
N LEU A 27 -5.81 3.63 -1.36
CA LEU A 27 -6.03 4.45 -0.16
C LEU A 27 -4.89 5.46 0.05
N THR A 28 -3.64 5.06 -0.19
CA THR A 28 -2.49 5.94 0.09
C THR A 28 -2.48 7.18 -0.79
N TYR A 29 -2.86 7.04 -2.06
CA TYR A 29 -2.83 8.12 -3.05
C TYR A 29 -4.23 8.64 -3.39
N SER A 30 -5.29 8.29 -2.62
CA SER A 30 -6.66 8.75 -2.93
C SER A 30 -6.76 10.27 -2.85
N ASP A 31 -6.23 10.87 -1.78
CA ASP A 31 -6.18 12.31 -1.55
C ASP A 31 -5.44 13.01 -2.71
N ASP A 32 -4.23 12.54 -3.01
CA ASP A 32 -3.38 13.08 -4.10
C ASP A 32 -4.07 13.05 -5.47
N VAL A 33 -4.73 11.95 -5.81
CA VAL A 33 -5.43 11.80 -7.09
C VAL A 33 -6.62 12.75 -7.18
N VAL A 34 -7.40 12.88 -6.09
CA VAL A 34 -8.55 13.78 -6.05
C VAL A 34 -8.11 15.24 -6.06
N GLU A 35 -7.02 15.58 -5.36
CA GLU A 35 -6.40 16.90 -5.39
C GLU A 35 -5.93 17.24 -6.81
N PHE A 36 -5.17 16.36 -7.45
CA PHE A 36 -4.70 16.55 -8.83
C PHE A 36 -5.85 16.80 -9.81
N VAL A 37 -6.91 15.99 -9.73
CA VAL A 37 -8.11 16.16 -10.58
C VAL A 37 -8.83 17.48 -10.25
N SER A 38 -8.90 17.87 -8.98
CA SER A 38 -9.52 19.13 -8.57
C SER A 38 -8.75 20.33 -9.11
N VAL A 39 -7.41 20.30 -9.06
CA VAL A 39 -6.53 21.32 -9.64
C VAL A 39 -6.70 21.39 -11.15
N LEU A 40 -6.72 20.26 -11.86
CA LEU A 40 -6.91 20.21 -13.31
C LEU A 40 -8.28 20.74 -13.76
N THR A 41 -9.32 20.51 -12.96
CA THR A 41 -10.70 20.88 -13.29
C THR A 41 -11.14 22.23 -12.73
N GLY A 42 -10.29 22.88 -11.93
CA GLY A 42 -10.57 24.20 -11.33
C GLY A 42 -11.64 24.19 -10.23
N HIS A 43 -11.88 23.05 -9.58
CA HIS A 43 -12.85 22.96 -8.48
C HIS A 43 -12.24 23.44 -7.15
N GLY A 44 -13.07 24.11 -6.32
CA GLY A 44 -12.64 24.64 -5.03
C GLY A 44 -12.48 23.59 -3.91
N PRO A 45 -11.86 23.96 -2.79
CA PRO A 45 -11.42 23.03 -1.72
C PRO A 45 -12.54 22.29 -0.98
N GLY A 46 -13.79 22.78 -1.01
CA GLY A 46 -14.94 22.08 -0.39
C GLY A 46 -15.39 20.83 -1.16
N PHE A 47 -15.11 20.76 -2.47
CA PHE A 47 -15.42 19.61 -3.33
C PHE A 47 -14.44 18.45 -3.08
N HIS A 48 -13.19 18.78 -2.74
CA HIS A 48 -12.09 17.86 -2.50
C HIS A 48 -12.40 16.86 -1.38
N HIS A 49 -12.66 17.32 -0.15
CA HIS A 49 -12.82 16.44 1.02
C HIS A 49 -13.99 15.46 0.89
N GLY A 50 -15.10 15.89 0.29
CA GLY A 50 -16.27 15.04 0.08
C GLY A 50 -16.01 13.90 -0.90
N ILE A 51 -15.21 14.16 -1.95
CA ILE A 51 -14.84 13.14 -2.93
C ILE A 51 -13.82 12.17 -2.35
N VAL A 52 -12.78 12.65 -1.67
CA VAL A 52 -11.78 11.77 -1.04
C VAL A 52 -12.47 10.81 -0.07
N PHE A 53 -13.35 11.31 0.79
CA PHE A 53 -14.14 10.49 1.69
C PHE A 53 -14.98 9.43 0.96
N LEU A 54 -15.62 9.80 -0.15
CA LEU A 54 -16.40 8.88 -0.97
C LEU A 54 -15.51 7.82 -1.64
N VAL A 55 -14.36 8.21 -2.18
CA VAL A 55 -13.38 7.29 -2.78
C VAL A 55 -12.87 6.29 -1.74
N ASP A 56 -12.49 6.75 -0.55
CA ASP A 56 -12.05 5.91 0.55
C ASP A 56 -13.13 4.92 1.00
N CYS A 57 -14.38 5.37 1.14
CA CYS A 57 -15.51 4.49 1.43
C CYS A 57 -15.67 3.41 0.35
N LEU A 58 -15.56 3.77 -0.93
CA LEU A 58 -15.65 2.83 -2.04
C LEU A 58 -14.50 1.82 -2.04
N LEU A 59 -13.28 2.26 -1.73
CA LEU A 59 -12.10 1.39 -1.64
C LEU A 59 -12.26 0.39 -0.49
N VAL A 60 -12.68 0.86 0.69
CA VAL A 60 -12.96 0.01 1.86
C VAL A 60 -14.05 -1.02 1.52
N LEU A 61 -15.16 -0.59 0.90
CA LEU A 61 -16.22 -1.50 0.42
C LEU A 61 -15.70 -2.50 -0.61
N ALA A 62 -14.85 -2.09 -1.54
CA ALA A 62 -14.22 -2.98 -2.50
C ALA A 62 -13.36 -4.05 -1.82
N ALA A 63 -12.62 -3.71 -0.76
CA ALA A 63 -11.88 -4.69 0.04
C ALA A 63 -12.80 -5.68 0.77
N ALA A 64 -13.95 -5.24 1.28
CA ALA A 64 -14.94 -6.16 1.87
C ALA A 64 -15.49 -7.15 0.83
N VAL A 65 -15.83 -6.66 -0.36
CA VAL A 65 -16.29 -7.51 -1.47
C VAL A 65 -15.21 -8.51 -1.87
N LEU A 66 -13.95 -8.08 -1.90
CA LEU A 66 -12.83 -8.92 -2.27
C LEU A 66 -12.55 -10.00 -1.23
N LYS A 67 -12.61 -9.67 0.07
CA LYS A 67 -12.58 -10.64 1.17
C LYS A 67 -13.67 -11.69 1.02
N TRP A 68 -14.91 -11.25 0.79
CA TRP A 68 -16.05 -12.16 0.59
C TRP A 68 -15.82 -13.12 -0.58
N ARG A 69 -15.28 -12.61 -1.70
CA ARG A 69 -14.93 -13.42 -2.87
C ARG A 69 -13.81 -14.42 -2.59
N ILE A 70 -12.79 -14.02 -1.83
CA ILE A 70 -11.68 -14.90 -1.44
C ILE A 70 -12.22 -16.03 -0.54
N MET A 71 -12.98 -15.72 0.51
CA MET A 71 -13.54 -16.72 1.42
C MET A 71 -14.41 -17.76 0.70
N ARG A 72 -15.28 -17.31 -0.22
CA ARG A 72 -16.12 -18.21 -1.03
C ARG A 72 -15.34 -19.18 -1.92
N ARG A 73 -14.11 -18.82 -2.30
CA ARG A 73 -13.26 -19.64 -3.18
C ARG A 73 -12.34 -20.57 -2.40
N VAL A 74 -11.89 -20.15 -1.22
CA VAL A 74 -11.06 -20.95 -0.33
C VAL A 74 -11.89 -22.09 0.29
N ASP A 75 -13.12 -21.80 0.74
CA ASP A 75 -14.04 -22.81 1.26
C ASP A 75 -15.44 -22.67 0.62
N PRO A 76 -15.68 -23.35 -0.52
CA PRO A 76 -16.97 -23.31 -1.20
C PRO A 76 -18.11 -23.96 -0.40
N ALA A 77 -17.80 -24.92 0.48
CA ALA A 77 -18.80 -25.64 1.25
C ALA A 77 -19.38 -24.78 2.39
N SER A 78 -18.56 -23.89 2.95
CA SER A 78 -18.95 -22.91 3.98
C SER A 78 -19.26 -21.53 3.40
N ALA A 79 -19.56 -21.42 2.11
CA ALA A 79 -19.74 -20.16 1.41
C ALA A 79 -20.94 -19.34 1.94
N LEU A 80 -20.65 -18.35 2.79
CA LEU A 80 -21.66 -17.49 3.40
C LEU A 80 -22.41 -16.64 2.36
N GLY A 81 -23.72 -16.46 2.58
CA GLY A 81 -24.51 -15.43 1.92
C GLY A 81 -24.07 -14.02 2.32
N PRO A 82 -24.41 -12.97 1.54
CA PRO A 82 -24.01 -11.59 1.87
C PRO A 82 -24.54 -11.12 3.24
N ARG A 83 -25.74 -11.59 3.63
CA ARG A 83 -26.35 -11.25 4.93
C ARG A 83 -25.63 -11.92 6.12
N GLU A 84 -25.08 -13.10 5.92
CA GLU A 84 -24.35 -13.86 6.95
C GLU A 84 -22.88 -13.42 7.04
N PHE A 85 -22.31 -12.98 5.92
CA PHE A 85 -20.96 -12.44 5.87
C PHE A 85 -20.83 -11.10 6.60
N LEU A 86 -21.85 -10.24 6.52
CA LEU A 86 -21.83 -8.91 7.14
C LEU A 86 -21.51 -8.93 8.66
N PRO A 87 -22.19 -9.71 9.52
CA PRO A 87 -21.85 -9.76 10.94
C PRO A 87 -20.45 -10.34 11.20
N VAL A 88 -19.98 -11.28 10.38
CA VAL A 88 -18.61 -11.82 10.48
C VAL A 88 -17.58 -10.74 10.15
N LEU A 89 -17.83 -9.96 9.09
CA LEU A 89 -16.99 -8.84 8.70
C LEU A 89 -16.94 -7.78 9.79
N LEU A 90 -18.10 -7.41 10.35
CA LEU A 90 -18.23 -6.39 11.39
C LEU A 90 -17.57 -6.78 12.72
N ARG A 91 -17.46 -8.09 13.01
CA ARG A 91 -16.74 -8.59 14.19
C ARG A 91 -15.23 -8.74 13.97
N SER A 92 -14.77 -8.61 12.72
CA SER A 92 -13.35 -8.77 12.38
C SER A 92 -12.58 -7.45 12.50
N TRP A 93 -11.24 -7.55 12.54
CA TRP A 93 -10.32 -6.40 12.55
C TRP A 93 -10.52 -5.45 11.36
N TRP A 94 -11.11 -5.94 10.27
CA TRP A 94 -11.48 -5.10 9.12
C TRP A 94 -12.39 -3.93 9.54
N ALA A 95 -13.39 -4.19 10.40
CA ALA A 95 -14.34 -3.15 10.81
C ALA A 95 -13.69 -2.10 11.71
N ALA A 96 -12.76 -2.53 12.57
CA ALA A 96 -11.95 -1.61 13.38
C ALA A 96 -11.08 -0.71 12.50
N GLY A 97 -10.42 -1.28 11.48
CA GLY A 97 -9.63 -0.51 10.51
C GLY A 97 -10.49 0.46 9.69
N ALA A 98 -11.66 0.01 9.20
CA ALA A 98 -12.59 0.86 8.45
C ALA A 98 -13.14 2.01 9.30
N ALA A 99 -13.52 1.74 10.55
CA ALA A 99 -13.98 2.77 11.47
C ALA A 99 -12.86 3.78 11.79
N LEU A 100 -11.62 3.31 11.95
CA LEU A 100 -10.47 4.17 12.18
C LEU A 100 -10.15 5.05 10.96
N LEU A 101 -10.20 4.51 9.73
CA LEU A 101 -10.04 5.29 8.49
C LEU A 101 -11.04 6.44 8.41
N VAL A 102 -12.32 6.13 8.64
CA VAL A 102 -13.40 7.14 8.67
C VAL A 102 -13.17 8.18 9.76
N ALA A 103 -12.79 7.74 10.96
CA ALA A 103 -12.51 8.65 12.07
C ALA A 103 -11.33 9.59 11.75
N VAL A 104 -10.24 9.07 11.19
CA VAL A 104 -9.09 9.88 10.77
C VAL A 104 -9.52 10.93 9.74
N HIS A 105 -10.26 10.54 8.71
CA HIS A 105 -10.76 11.46 7.68
C HIS A 105 -11.67 12.56 8.23
N VAL A 106 -12.60 12.22 9.13
CA VAL A 106 -13.48 13.20 9.76
C VAL A 106 -12.67 14.16 10.64
N VAL A 107 -11.71 13.63 11.40
CA VAL A 107 -10.86 14.43 12.28
C VAL A 107 -9.97 15.38 11.49
N THR A 108 -9.32 14.92 10.42
CA THR A 108 -8.47 15.76 9.57
C THR A 108 -9.29 16.82 8.84
N ALA A 109 -10.50 16.49 8.38
CA ALA A 109 -11.40 17.45 7.75
C ALA A 109 -11.91 18.54 8.72
N VAL A 110 -12.06 18.24 10.02
CA VAL A 110 -12.65 19.14 11.01
C VAL A 110 -11.61 19.95 11.80
N LEU A 111 -10.49 19.34 12.22
CA LEU A 111 -9.56 19.95 13.18
C LEU A 111 -8.51 20.90 12.55
N GLY A 112 -8.47 21.03 11.23
CA GLY A 112 -7.53 21.92 10.55
C GLY A 112 -6.10 21.37 10.47
N LEU A 113 -5.37 21.92 9.51
CA LEU A 113 -4.20 21.35 8.83
C LEU A 113 -2.86 21.57 9.55
N SER A 114 -2.82 21.65 10.89
CA SER A 114 -1.51 21.80 11.55
C SER A 114 -0.62 20.58 11.22
N LEU A 115 0.66 20.83 10.91
CA LEU A 115 1.59 19.76 10.51
C LEU A 115 1.61 18.60 11.52
N GLY A 116 1.55 18.91 12.82
CA GLY A 116 1.48 17.88 13.87
C GLY A 116 0.25 16.97 13.76
N VAL A 117 -0.92 17.54 13.43
CA VAL A 117 -2.15 16.76 13.22
C VAL A 117 -2.05 15.91 11.96
N LYS A 118 -1.46 16.43 10.88
CA LYS A 118 -1.22 15.65 9.65
C LYS A 118 -0.32 14.45 9.93
N LEU A 119 0.81 14.66 10.60
CA LEU A 119 1.77 13.60 10.95
C LEU A 119 1.16 12.51 11.85
N VAL A 120 0.38 12.91 12.86
CA VAL A 120 -0.35 11.97 13.72
C VAL A 120 -1.42 11.23 12.91
N GLY A 121 -2.12 11.93 12.03
CA GLY A 121 -3.08 11.36 11.08
C GLY A 121 -2.46 10.29 10.19
N SER A 122 -1.27 10.55 9.62
CA SER A 122 -0.50 9.60 8.81
C SER A 122 -0.19 8.30 9.56
N ALA A 123 0.14 8.40 10.85
CA ALA A 123 0.37 7.23 11.70
C ALA A 123 -0.92 6.41 11.91
N PHE A 124 -2.02 7.05 12.26
CA PHE A 124 -3.30 6.36 12.43
C PHE A 124 -3.82 5.77 11.11
N PHE A 125 -3.61 6.47 9.99
CA PHE A 125 -3.97 5.98 8.66
C PHE A 125 -3.20 4.70 8.31
N ALA A 126 -1.88 4.68 8.49
CA ALA A 126 -1.06 3.50 8.22
C ALA A 126 -1.50 2.28 9.06
N VAL A 127 -1.83 2.51 10.34
CA VAL A 127 -2.39 1.48 11.23
C VAL A 127 -3.75 0.99 10.72
N ALA A 128 -4.64 1.92 10.34
CA ALA A 128 -5.97 1.61 9.86
C ALA A 128 -5.93 0.78 8.57
N MET A 129 -5.09 1.18 7.60
CA MET A 129 -4.82 0.42 6.38
C MET A 129 -4.30 -0.98 6.73
N GLY A 130 -3.38 -1.09 7.70
CA GLY A 130 -2.85 -2.37 8.17
C GLY A 130 -3.94 -3.31 8.68
N LEU A 131 -4.83 -2.79 9.52
CA LEU A 131 -5.97 -3.53 10.07
C LEU A 131 -6.97 -3.96 8.99
N VAL A 132 -7.27 -3.09 8.02
CA VAL A 132 -8.14 -3.43 6.88
C VAL A 132 -7.50 -4.52 6.02
N LEU A 133 -6.19 -4.43 5.74
CA LEU A 133 -5.51 -5.36 4.86
C LEU A 133 -5.34 -6.74 5.48
N VAL A 134 -4.96 -6.81 6.77
CA VAL A 134 -4.98 -8.05 7.55
C VAL A 134 -6.41 -8.60 7.59
N GLY A 135 -7.38 -7.76 7.92
CA GLY A 135 -8.78 -8.15 7.95
C GLY A 135 -9.29 -8.68 6.60
N ALA A 136 -8.81 -8.17 5.47
CA ALA A 136 -9.23 -8.57 4.12
C ALA A 136 -8.58 -9.88 3.64
N LEU A 137 -7.35 -10.16 4.07
CA LEU A 137 -6.55 -11.28 3.58
C LEU A 137 -6.41 -12.42 4.58
N ASP A 138 -6.79 -12.22 5.84
CA ASP A 138 -6.83 -13.28 6.84
C ASP A 138 -7.98 -14.25 6.52
N THR A 139 -7.60 -15.42 6.02
CA THR A 139 -8.49 -16.54 5.74
C THR A 139 -8.47 -17.59 6.85
N THR A 140 -7.64 -17.41 7.87
CA THR A 140 -7.43 -18.39 8.95
C THR A 140 -8.37 -18.10 10.12
N SER A 141 -9.25 -19.06 10.45
CA SER A 141 -10.12 -19.00 11.64
C SER A 141 -9.38 -19.29 12.94
N THR A 142 -8.13 -19.75 12.85
CA THR A 142 -7.26 -20.04 13.99
C THR A 142 -6.48 -18.80 14.39
N ARG A 143 -6.48 -18.48 15.69
CA ARG A 143 -5.62 -17.48 16.36
C ARG A 143 -4.14 -17.84 16.20
N ALA A 144 -3.62 -17.93 14.99
CA ALA A 144 -2.19 -17.92 14.75
C ALA A 144 -1.74 -16.48 15.03
N GLY A 145 -0.93 -16.31 16.08
CA GLY A 145 -0.50 -15.00 16.58
C GLY A 145 0.23 -14.15 15.55
N ALA A 146 0.66 -12.95 15.98
CA ALA A 146 1.27 -11.90 15.17
C ALA A 146 2.30 -12.34 14.09
N ALA A 147 2.97 -13.48 14.27
CA ALA A 147 3.88 -14.08 13.28
C ALA A 147 3.20 -14.46 11.94
N ALA A 148 1.91 -14.86 11.95
CA ALA A 148 1.19 -15.27 10.74
C ALA A 148 0.97 -14.10 9.75
N ASN A 149 0.93 -12.88 10.27
CA ASN A 149 0.66 -11.67 9.50
C ASN A 149 1.88 -10.75 9.34
N GLY A 150 3.10 -11.22 9.63
CA GLY A 150 4.32 -10.40 9.56
C GLY A 150 4.57 -9.74 8.19
N TRP A 151 4.03 -10.31 7.11
CA TRP A 151 4.06 -9.74 5.76
C TRP A 151 3.42 -8.34 5.65
N ILE A 152 2.59 -7.94 6.63
CA ILE A 152 1.97 -6.61 6.67
C ILE A 152 2.96 -5.51 7.03
N VAL A 153 4.00 -5.84 7.82
CA VAL A 153 4.91 -4.85 8.41
C VAL A 153 5.58 -4.00 7.33
N PRO A 154 6.14 -4.58 6.25
CA PRO A 154 6.74 -3.76 5.19
C PRO A 154 5.76 -2.80 4.52
N LEU A 155 4.52 -3.23 4.30
CA LEU A 155 3.48 -2.41 3.65
C LEU A 155 3.04 -1.25 4.53
N VAL A 156 2.81 -1.51 5.82
CA VAL A 156 2.46 -0.46 6.80
C VAL A 156 3.62 0.52 6.99
N THR A 157 4.85 0.03 7.10
CA THR A 157 6.04 0.89 7.22
C THR A 157 6.19 1.78 6.00
N GLY A 158 6.11 1.23 4.78
CA GLY A 158 6.20 2.03 3.57
C GLY A 158 5.08 3.06 3.45
N THR A 159 3.85 2.68 3.81
CA THR A 159 2.69 3.58 3.84
C THR A 159 2.90 4.71 4.85
N LEU A 160 3.40 4.41 6.05
CA LEU A 160 3.72 5.41 7.06
C LEU A 160 4.77 6.40 6.58
N VAL A 161 5.85 5.91 5.97
CA VAL A 161 6.94 6.77 5.49
C VAL A 161 6.46 7.68 4.37
N VAL A 162 5.71 7.16 3.39
CA VAL A 162 5.18 8.02 2.31
C VAL A 162 4.16 9.01 2.84
N GLN A 163 3.24 8.61 3.71
CA GLN A 163 2.25 9.52 4.31
C GLN A 163 2.89 10.61 5.18
N THR A 164 4.07 10.34 5.74
CA THR A 164 4.88 11.34 6.43
C THR A 164 5.54 12.29 5.42
N ALA A 165 6.11 11.75 4.36
CA ALA A 165 6.77 12.53 3.30
C ALA A 165 5.79 13.45 2.56
N THR A 166 4.58 12.98 2.25
CA THR A 166 3.53 13.76 1.58
C THR A 166 2.95 14.83 2.50
N ALA A 167 2.77 14.54 3.80
CA ALA A 167 2.38 15.55 4.78
C ALA A 167 3.40 16.70 4.90
N LEU A 168 4.69 16.41 4.71
CA LEU A 168 5.75 17.41 4.69
C LEU A 168 5.85 18.18 3.37
N TRP A 169 5.31 17.64 2.27
CA TRP A 169 5.47 18.22 0.94
C TRP A 169 4.99 19.67 0.87
N PHE A 170 3.72 19.91 1.19
CA PHE A 170 3.12 21.24 1.07
C PHE A 170 3.52 22.21 2.20
N ASP A 171 3.88 21.70 3.38
CA ASP A 171 4.16 22.55 4.53
C ASP A 171 5.66 22.89 4.69
N VAL A 172 6.55 22.06 4.14
CA VAL A 172 8.01 22.16 4.38
C VAL A 172 8.83 22.13 3.09
N ILE A 173 8.42 21.37 2.08
CA ILE A 173 9.22 21.14 0.87
C ILE A 173 8.88 22.17 -0.22
N SER A 174 7.62 22.26 -0.63
CA SER A 174 7.16 23.12 -1.73
C SER A 174 6.61 24.45 -1.22
N ILE A 175 7.49 25.31 -0.72
CA ILE A 175 7.10 26.62 -0.15
C ILE A 175 6.82 27.66 -1.26
N ALA A 176 7.43 27.50 -2.45
CA ALA A 176 7.32 28.45 -3.56
C ALA A 176 6.27 28.08 -4.63
N GLY A 177 5.65 26.89 -4.53
CA GLY A 177 4.35 26.49 -5.12
C GLY A 177 4.20 26.40 -6.65
N ASP A 178 4.99 27.10 -7.45
CA ASP A 178 4.67 27.30 -8.87
C ASP A 178 5.62 26.60 -9.86
N CYS A 179 6.79 26.14 -9.39
CA CYS A 179 7.78 25.45 -10.21
C CYS A 179 8.33 24.21 -9.50
N ALA A 180 8.65 23.19 -10.30
CA ALA A 180 9.43 22.03 -9.86
C ALA A 180 10.90 22.44 -9.59
N ASP A 181 11.68 21.51 -9.01
CA ASP A 181 13.08 21.66 -8.51
C ASP A 181 13.19 21.85 -6.99
N GLU A 182 12.20 21.35 -6.23
CA GLU A 182 12.26 21.34 -4.76
C GLU A 182 13.00 20.11 -4.22
N ILE A 183 13.05 19.02 -5.00
CA ILE A 183 13.79 17.80 -4.68
C ILE A 183 15.09 17.78 -5.46
N ALA A 184 16.20 17.69 -4.72
CA ALA A 184 17.54 17.62 -5.31
C ALA A 184 17.63 16.51 -6.37
N THR A 185 18.14 16.83 -7.57
CA THR A 185 18.36 15.85 -8.64
C THR A 185 19.24 14.66 -8.18
N ASP A 186 20.14 14.90 -7.23
CA ASP A 186 20.97 13.87 -6.60
C ASP A 186 20.15 12.77 -5.91
N PHE A 187 18.98 13.10 -5.36
CA PHE A 187 18.07 12.10 -4.79
C PHE A 187 17.67 11.08 -5.86
N PHE A 188 17.18 11.55 -7.01
CA PHE A 188 16.77 10.67 -8.11
C PHE A 188 17.95 9.91 -8.72
N ALA A 189 19.13 10.53 -8.79
CA ALA A 189 20.35 9.87 -9.25
C ALA A 189 20.77 8.72 -8.34
N GLN A 190 20.59 8.88 -7.02
CA GLN A 190 20.82 7.81 -6.05
C GLN A 190 19.73 6.73 -6.13
N MET A 191 18.46 7.12 -6.30
CA MET A 191 17.35 6.15 -6.42
C MET A 191 17.54 5.20 -7.61
N VAL A 192 17.96 5.71 -8.78
CA VAL A 192 18.28 4.90 -9.98
C VAL A 192 19.42 3.88 -9.74
N GLN A 193 20.25 4.08 -8.73
CA GLN A 193 21.29 3.12 -8.35
C GLN A 193 20.80 2.14 -7.27
N VAL A 194 20.06 2.64 -6.29
CA VAL A 194 19.59 1.87 -5.12
C VAL A 194 18.43 0.95 -5.48
N ILE A 195 17.47 1.38 -6.30
CA ILE A 195 16.27 0.61 -6.63
C ILE A 195 16.62 -0.69 -7.40
N PRO A 196 17.50 -0.69 -8.42
CA PRO A 196 17.93 -1.92 -9.08
C PRO A 196 18.64 -2.88 -8.13
N LEU A 197 19.43 -2.37 -7.19
CA LEU A 197 20.07 -3.18 -6.16
C LEU A 197 19.02 -3.87 -5.27
N LEU A 198 18.01 -3.12 -4.80
CA LEU A 198 16.91 -3.67 -4.01
C LEU A 198 16.09 -4.70 -4.80
N LEU A 199 15.85 -4.47 -6.09
CA LEU A 199 15.18 -5.44 -6.98
C LEU A 199 15.97 -6.76 -7.08
N ILE A 200 17.29 -6.69 -7.24
CA ILE A 200 18.15 -7.88 -7.29
C ILE A 200 18.14 -8.60 -5.95
N THR A 201 18.33 -7.88 -4.84
CA THR A 201 18.34 -8.46 -3.49
C THR A 201 17.02 -9.17 -3.20
N LEU A 202 15.88 -8.50 -3.40
CA LEU A 202 14.56 -9.09 -3.20
C LEU A 202 14.30 -10.25 -4.18
N GLY A 203 14.74 -10.14 -5.43
CA GLY A 203 14.63 -11.20 -6.42
C GLY A 203 15.35 -12.49 -6.00
N LEU A 204 16.54 -12.37 -5.42
CA LEU A 204 17.30 -13.49 -4.88
C LEU A 204 16.59 -14.12 -3.67
N GLU A 205 16.18 -13.30 -2.70
CA GLU A 205 15.51 -13.77 -1.48
C GLU A 205 14.15 -14.43 -1.76
N MET A 206 13.33 -13.80 -2.61
CA MET A 206 12.03 -14.38 -3.01
C MET A 206 12.20 -15.71 -3.77
N ASN A 207 13.25 -15.84 -4.58
CA ASN A 207 13.51 -17.09 -5.28
C ASN A 207 13.88 -18.21 -4.31
N VAL A 208 14.60 -17.91 -3.23
CA VAL A 208 14.88 -18.85 -2.13
C VAL A 208 13.58 -19.24 -1.42
N LEU A 209 12.74 -18.27 -1.03
CA LEU A 209 11.47 -18.53 -0.36
C LEU A 209 10.50 -19.37 -1.20
N ARG A 210 10.43 -19.09 -2.51
CA ARG A 210 9.61 -19.85 -3.45
C ARG A 210 10.10 -21.29 -3.58
N ARG A 211 11.41 -21.52 -3.64
CA ARG A 211 11.98 -22.88 -3.67
C ARG A 211 11.68 -23.65 -2.40
N ASN A 212 11.71 -22.99 -1.25
CA ASN A 212 11.43 -23.60 0.05
C ASN A 212 9.93 -23.71 0.37
N ARG A 213 9.04 -23.32 -0.54
CA ARG A 213 7.56 -23.32 -0.37
C ARG A 213 7.09 -22.60 0.91
N ALA A 214 7.84 -21.60 1.37
CA ALA A 214 7.57 -20.92 2.65
C ALA A 214 6.42 -19.87 2.57
N LEU A 215 5.86 -19.62 1.39
CA LEU A 215 4.71 -18.72 1.21
C LEU A 215 3.43 -19.53 1.31
N HIS A 216 2.77 -19.47 2.47
CA HIS A 216 1.57 -20.26 2.76
C HIS A 216 0.28 -19.47 2.68
N THR A 217 0.33 -18.13 2.78
CA THR A 217 -0.87 -17.28 2.80
C THR A 217 -0.97 -16.35 1.58
N PRO A 218 -2.18 -15.97 1.14
CA PRO A 218 -2.35 -15.06 0.01
C PRO A 218 -1.66 -13.70 0.21
N GLY A 219 -1.58 -13.21 1.45
CA GLY A 219 -0.85 -11.98 1.80
C GLY A 219 0.66 -12.08 1.62
N GLN A 220 1.26 -13.22 2.01
CA GLN A 220 2.69 -13.49 1.80
C GLN A 220 3.06 -13.56 0.32
N TYR A 221 2.14 -13.96 -0.56
CA TYR A 221 2.34 -13.90 -2.00
C TYR A 221 2.15 -12.48 -2.56
N ALA A 222 1.11 -11.79 -2.13
CA ALA A 222 0.73 -10.50 -2.71
C ALA A 222 1.69 -9.35 -2.34
N ALA A 223 2.21 -9.32 -1.12
CA ALA A 223 3.07 -8.24 -0.66
C ALA A 223 4.39 -8.13 -1.46
N PRO A 224 5.17 -9.21 -1.67
CA PRO A 224 6.41 -9.12 -2.44
C PRO A 224 6.17 -8.78 -3.93
N VAL A 225 5.07 -9.27 -4.52
CA VAL A 225 4.66 -8.90 -5.88
C VAL A 225 4.41 -7.40 -5.99
N LEU A 226 3.67 -6.83 -5.03
CA LEU A 226 3.47 -5.37 -4.98
C LEU A 226 4.81 -4.64 -4.84
N THR A 227 5.69 -5.07 -3.93
CA THR A 227 7.00 -4.43 -3.71
C THR A 227 7.80 -4.35 -5.00
N VAL A 228 7.87 -5.45 -5.78
CA VAL A 228 8.58 -5.45 -7.07
C VAL A 228 7.94 -4.49 -8.06
N LEU A 229 6.61 -4.50 -8.19
CA LEU A 229 5.91 -3.60 -9.10
C LEU A 229 6.15 -2.13 -8.74
N MET A 230 6.12 -1.81 -7.43
CA MET A 230 6.40 -0.48 -6.90
C MET A 230 7.84 -0.05 -7.17
N LEU A 231 8.82 -0.93 -6.97
CA LEU A 231 10.21 -0.63 -7.30
C LEU A 231 10.41 -0.40 -8.80
N CYS A 232 9.80 -1.20 -9.67
CA CYS A 232 9.85 -0.96 -11.12
C CYS A 232 9.22 0.38 -11.51
N LEU A 233 8.09 0.74 -10.91
CA LEU A 233 7.44 2.03 -11.16
C LEU A 233 8.29 3.20 -10.63
N ALA A 234 8.83 3.07 -9.43
CA ALA A 234 9.73 4.05 -8.82
C ALA A 234 10.97 4.28 -9.69
N GLU A 235 11.57 3.22 -10.23
CA GLU A 235 12.73 3.32 -11.13
C GLU A 235 12.40 4.11 -12.40
N LEU A 236 11.27 3.80 -13.05
CA LEU A 236 10.82 4.52 -14.23
C LEU A 236 10.59 6.01 -13.93
N LEU A 237 9.99 6.33 -12.78
CA LEU A 237 9.76 7.70 -12.35
C LEU A 237 11.08 8.43 -12.03
N ALA A 238 12.01 7.79 -11.31
CA ALA A 238 13.32 8.35 -11.02
C ALA A 238 14.11 8.65 -12.31
N PHE A 239 14.12 7.72 -13.28
CA PHE A 239 14.71 7.97 -14.60
C PHE A 239 14.06 9.14 -15.32
N SER A 240 12.72 9.23 -15.28
CA SER A 240 12.01 10.32 -15.95
C SER A 240 12.38 11.69 -15.40
N MET A 241 12.66 11.80 -14.08
CA MET A 241 13.17 13.03 -13.46
C MET A 241 14.59 13.37 -13.93
N LEU A 242 15.48 12.38 -14.03
CA LEU A 242 16.85 12.61 -14.51
C LEU A 242 16.91 13.05 -15.99
N VAL A 243 16.05 12.49 -16.84
CA VAL A 243 15.96 12.89 -18.26
C VAL A 243 15.43 14.33 -18.37
N ALA A 244 14.55 14.74 -17.47
CA ALA A 244 13.95 16.08 -17.45
C ALA A 244 14.78 17.13 -16.68
N ALA A 245 15.84 16.74 -15.97
CA ALA A 245 16.56 17.58 -14.99
C ALA A 245 17.12 18.91 -15.55
N ASN A 246 17.40 18.99 -16.85
CA ASN A 246 17.91 20.22 -17.48
C ASN A 246 16.82 21.22 -17.88
N ARG A 247 15.55 20.97 -17.52
CA ARG A 247 14.43 21.86 -17.83
C ARG A 247 13.84 22.39 -16.52
N ILE A 248 13.81 23.71 -16.38
CA ILE A 248 13.00 24.36 -15.33
C ILE A 248 11.53 24.09 -15.68
N GLY A 249 10.94 23.11 -15.00
CA GLY A 249 9.55 22.71 -15.19
C GLY A 249 8.65 23.57 -14.32
N CYS A 250 8.24 24.73 -14.81
CA CYS A 250 7.16 25.48 -14.16
C CYS A 250 5.80 24.97 -14.60
N GLY A 251 4.83 25.02 -13.69
CA GLY A 251 3.45 24.61 -13.92
C GLY A 251 3.06 23.25 -13.32
N VAL A 252 1.75 23.06 -13.20
CA VAL A 252 1.11 21.95 -12.47
C VAL A 252 1.68 20.58 -12.86
N ALA A 253 1.85 20.31 -14.17
CA ALA A 253 2.32 19.01 -14.62
C ALA A 253 3.74 18.67 -14.13
N ALA A 254 4.63 19.66 -14.04
CA ALA A 254 6.00 19.44 -13.60
C ALA A 254 6.08 19.25 -12.08
N VAL A 255 5.38 20.09 -11.32
CA VAL A 255 5.30 19.97 -9.84
C VAL A 255 4.71 18.62 -9.44
N TRP A 256 3.62 18.20 -10.08
CA TRP A 256 3.00 16.90 -9.81
C TRP A 256 3.87 15.72 -10.26
N HIS A 257 4.62 15.86 -11.35
CA HIS A 257 5.54 14.81 -11.78
C HIS A 257 6.67 14.61 -10.76
N GLU A 258 7.27 15.70 -10.27
CA GLU A 258 8.28 15.66 -9.20
C GLU A 258 7.72 15.06 -7.91
N TYR A 259 6.55 15.54 -7.48
CA TYR A 259 5.85 15.04 -6.30
C TYR A 259 5.59 13.53 -6.37
N VAL A 260 4.99 13.05 -7.47
CA VAL A 260 4.66 11.64 -7.65
C VAL A 260 5.93 10.79 -7.72
N ALA A 261 6.96 11.26 -8.44
CA ALA A 261 8.23 10.55 -8.52
C ALA A 261 8.87 10.43 -7.13
N PHE A 262 8.89 11.50 -6.35
CA PHE A 262 9.40 11.51 -4.98
C PHE A 262 8.60 10.56 -4.08
N ALA A 263 7.27 10.70 -4.01
CA ALA A 263 6.42 9.91 -3.14
C ALA A 263 6.50 8.41 -3.44
N VAL A 264 6.45 8.03 -4.72
CA VAL A 264 6.55 6.62 -5.14
C VAL A 264 7.93 6.04 -4.86
N CYS A 265 9.02 6.80 -5.07
CA CYS A 265 10.38 6.36 -4.74
C CYS A 265 10.53 6.11 -3.23
N VAL A 266 10.08 7.05 -2.41
CA VAL A 266 10.12 6.94 -0.95
C VAL A 266 9.30 5.75 -0.46
N GLN A 267 8.08 5.55 -0.97
CA GLN A 267 7.24 4.42 -0.58
C GLN A 267 7.90 3.09 -0.99
N ALA A 268 8.27 2.94 -2.27
CA ALA A 268 8.78 1.69 -2.81
C ALA A 268 10.07 1.23 -2.10
N THR A 269 11.03 2.15 -1.92
CA THR A 269 12.29 1.85 -1.24
C THR A 269 12.08 1.52 0.24
N SER A 270 11.16 2.20 0.92
CA SER A 270 10.82 1.92 2.32
C SER A 270 10.16 0.54 2.48
N ILE A 271 9.21 0.19 1.60
CA ILE A 271 8.63 -1.16 1.59
C ILE A 271 9.72 -2.20 1.33
N ALA A 272 10.60 -1.97 0.36
CA ALA A 272 11.65 -2.91 0.01
C ALA A 272 12.63 -3.15 1.15
N LEU A 273 13.13 -2.08 1.79
CA LEU A 273 14.02 -2.17 2.95
C LEU A 273 13.35 -2.88 4.12
N ALA A 274 12.12 -2.50 4.45
CA ALA A 274 11.35 -3.17 5.51
C ALA A 274 11.09 -4.64 5.18
N THR A 275 10.91 -4.98 3.89
CA THR A 275 10.78 -6.37 3.43
C THR A 275 12.06 -7.15 3.68
N VAL A 276 13.23 -6.61 3.34
CA VAL A 276 14.52 -7.25 3.63
C VAL A 276 14.69 -7.49 5.13
N VAL A 277 14.44 -6.47 5.96
CA VAL A 277 14.51 -6.62 7.42
C VAL A 277 13.53 -7.68 7.92
N TRP A 278 12.30 -7.67 7.43
CA TRP A 278 11.30 -8.68 7.80
C TRP A 278 11.78 -10.10 7.44
N LEU A 279 12.33 -10.30 6.25
CA LEU A 279 12.85 -11.61 5.82
C LEU A 279 14.03 -12.10 6.67
N LEU A 280 14.89 -11.20 7.16
CA LEU A 280 15.98 -11.53 8.07
C LEU A 280 15.49 -11.97 9.46
N LEU A 281 14.30 -11.53 9.87
CA LEU A 281 13.74 -11.82 11.19
C LEU A 281 12.87 -13.08 11.23
N VAL A 282 12.44 -13.61 10.07
CA VAL A 282 11.64 -14.84 10.00
C VAL A 282 12.54 -16.05 10.27
N PRO A 283 12.29 -16.85 11.33
CA PRO A 283 13.11 -18.02 11.64
C PRO A 283 13.06 -19.05 10.49
N PRO A 284 14.16 -19.76 10.19
CA PRO A 284 14.11 -20.89 9.27
C PRO A 284 13.18 -21.98 9.81
N PRO A 285 12.51 -22.76 8.94
CA PRO A 285 11.70 -23.89 9.38
C PRO A 285 12.58 -24.87 10.19
N SER A 286 12.14 -25.20 11.40
CA SER A 286 12.85 -26.16 12.26
C SER A 286 12.88 -27.53 11.57
N SER A 287 14.06 -28.16 11.54
CA SER A 287 14.32 -29.50 10.96
C SER A 287 13.59 -30.67 11.63
N ALA A 288 12.57 -30.41 12.46
CA ALA A 288 11.86 -31.41 13.24
C ALA A 288 10.67 -32.07 12.51
N ASP A 289 10.28 -31.57 11.33
CA ASP A 289 9.11 -32.07 10.57
C ASP A 289 9.47 -32.86 9.29
N HIS A 290 10.58 -33.62 9.33
CA HIS A 290 10.82 -34.65 8.32
C HIS A 290 10.39 -36.02 8.88
N PRO A 291 9.19 -36.53 8.54
CA PRO A 291 8.93 -37.98 8.54
C PRO A 291 9.66 -38.68 7.38
#